data_AF-A0A1I7X9R1-F1
#
_entry.id   AF-A0A1I7X9R1-F1
#
_cell.length_a   1.000
_cell.length_b   1.000
_cell.length_c   1.000
_cell.angle_alpha   90.00
_cell.angle_beta   90.00
_cell.angle_gamma   90.00
#
_symmetry.space_group_name_H-M   'P 1'
#
loop_
_entity.id
_entity.type
_entity.pdbx_description
1 polymer ?
#
loop_
_entity_poly.entity_id
_entity_poly.type
_entity_poly.pdbx_seq_one_letter_code
_entity_poly.pdbx_strand_id
1 'polypeptide(L)'
;MNKKRLCRELLNTSEGLVQGRAASGDYRLAAAVLFSAYISLMNIRIAYEYLETCDIEECSKLLSENLQDTFKRVTKDDQIAQFYEQFVEVEQFDPRIELKRSKAAVEKYLQKRAEFAYKAKVSLEVHEVRNSSDQGVNDPQSKDFIRFMSAKQGNDGTTIYEHNHSLRKTKVRETRNFTLNANANFYSLPTSSLASAVHIPTSLYDRNADLLRKIEWSDIDDVYRTHRDETRDLAFQLFCSESGYMRFFPAASWFWDNHVEHLDLFDCRNTEWLVVKICNIIICKLKSPLKSVLKAWLSGFSTALASLAQVICQKYINAATNSKNVLIMLDVSGSMLGQRYEVAKQTTEAILETLSHNDYFNIMTFSKTAHFLDDCEGRNGLLQATMRNKKALRNKMNNASSEGKAEYEKALPQAFTTLLNLFTSVYANYYQKTGKFYN
;
A
#
# COMPACT_ATOMS: atom_id res chain seq x y z
N MET A 1 -6.34 70.50 17.78
CA MET A 1 -4.85 70.48 17.71
C MET A 1 -4.40 70.68 16.27
N ASN A 2 -3.17 71.15 16.05
CA ASN A 2 -2.80 71.76 14.76
C ASN A 2 -2.29 70.72 13.72
N LYS A 3 -3.01 70.53 12.61
CA LYS A 3 -2.64 69.56 11.54
C LYS A 3 -1.20 69.79 11.01
N LYS A 4 -0.76 71.06 10.95
CA LYS A 4 0.61 71.45 10.54
C LYS A 4 1.73 70.98 11.49
N ARG A 5 1.40 70.46 12.68
CA ARG A 5 2.36 69.82 13.59
C ARG A 5 2.51 68.33 13.30
N LEU A 6 1.40 67.61 13.14
CA LEU A 6 1.39 66.17 12.84
C LEU A 6 2.14 65.84 11.54
N CYS A 7 1.92 66.61 10.47
CA CYS A 7 2.65 66.42 9.21
C CYS A 7 4.16 66.69 9.34
N ARG A 8 4.58 67.55 10.28
CA ARG A 8 6.00 67.86 10.52
C ARG A 8 6.69 66.77 11.35
N GLU A 9 5.98 66.21 12.32
CA GLU A 9 6.45 65.04 13.08
C GLU A 9 6.56 63.81 12.17
N LEU A 10 5.63 63.61 11.21
CA LEU A 10 5.70 62.55 10.20
C LEU A 10 6.84 62.73 9.17
N LEU A 11 7.07 63.96 8.69
CA LEU A 11 8.21 64.25 7.79
C LEU A 11 9.55 63.93 8.47
N ASN A 12 9.74 64.37 9.72
CA ASN A 12 10.97 64.11 10.47
C ASN A 12 11.22 62.61 10.71
N THR A 13 10.17 61.80 10.91
CA THR A 13 10.34 60.33 10.99
C THR A 13 10.72 59.68 9.67
N SER A 14 10.37 60.28 8.53
CA SER A 14 10.77 59.77 7.21
C SER A 14 12.25 60.06 6.89
N GLU A 15 12.76 61.26 7.23
CA GLU A 15 14.18 61.59 7.05
C GLU A 15 15.09 60.72 7.93
N GLY A 16 14.67 60.41 9.16
CA GLY A 16 15.41 59.53 10.08
C GLY A 16 15.61 58.10 9.56
N LEU A 17 14.69 57.59 8.74
CA LEU A 17 14.80 56.25 8.14
C LEU A 17 15.79 56.20 6.96
N VAL A 18 16.06 57.33 6.30
CA VAL A 18 16.99 57.40 5.14
C VAL A 18 18.46 57.38 5.58
N GLN A 19 18.77 57.78 6.81
CA GLN A 19 20.16 57.78 7.34
C GLN A 19 20.59 56.45 7.99
N GLY A 20 19.70 55.44 8.04
CA GLY A 20 20.02 54.12 8.57
C GLY A 20 21.00 53.34 7.68
N ARG A 21 22.28 53.28 8.07
CA ARG A 21 23.30 52.43 7.41
C ARG A 21 22.95 50.93 7.57
N ALA A 22 22.27 50.36 6.57
CA ALA A 22 22.09 48.92 6.43
C ALA A 22 23.42 48.23 6.06
N ALA A 23 24.19 47.83 7.08
CA ALA A 23 25.49 47.19 6.93
C ALA A 23 25.39 45.65 6.81
N SER A 24 24.77 45.15 5.75
CA SER A 24 24.84 43.75 5.32
C SER A 24 24.39 43.57 3.86
N GLY A 25 24.79 42.46 3.21
CA GLY A 25 24.64 42.24 1.76
C GLY A 25 23.24 41.88 1.24
N ASP A 26 22.17 42.24 1.96
CA ASP A 26 20.79 41.87 1.59
C ASP A 26 20.15 42.89 0.63
N TYR A 27 20.47 42.77 -0.65
CA TYR A 27 19.91 43.59 -1.74
C TYR A 27 18.37 43.62 -1.77
N ARG A 28 17.69 42.59 -1.24
CA ARG A 28 16.23 42.54 -1.12
C ARG A 28 15.67 43.56 -0.13
N LEU A 29 16.34 43.80 0.99
CA LEU A 29 15.93 44.82 1.97
C LEU A 29 16.19 46.23 1.44
N ALA A 30 17.34 46.45 0.79
CA ALA A 30 17.63 47.72 0.13
C ALA A 30 16.60 48.05 -0.97
N ALA A 31 16.25 47.07 -1.81
CA ALA A 31 15.22 47.23 -2.84
C ALA A 31 13.83 47.52 -2.23
N ALA A 32 13.42 46.82 -1.18
CA ALA A 32 12.14 47.05 -0.50
C ALA A 32 12.05 48.44 0.14
N VAL A 33 13.13 48.91 0.78
CA VAL A 33 13.19 50.27 1.38
C VAL A 33 13.19 51.35 0.30
N LEU A 34 13.93 51.17 -0.81
CA LEU A 34 13.90 52.12 -1.93
C LEU A 34 12.53 52.15 -2.63
N PHE A 35 11.86 50.99 -2.76
CA PHE A 35 10.51 50.91 -3.34
C PHE A 35 9.46 51.58 -2.44
N SER A 36 9.52 51.38 -1.12
CA SER A 36 8.63 52.07 -0.19
C SER A 36 8.90 53.57 -0.12
N ALA A 37 10.16 54.00 -0.15
CA ALA A 37 10.54 55.41 -0.24
C ALA A 37 10.08 56.06 -1.57
N TYR A 38 10.20 55.36 -2.70
CA TYR A 38 9.73 55.84 -4.00
C TYR A 38 8.20 56.00 -4.02
N ILE A 39 7.46 55.01 -3.51
CA ILE A 39 5.99 55.09 -3.38
C ILE A 39 5.59 56.22 -2.43
N SER A 40 6.26 56.39 -1.27
CA SER A 40 5.98 57.51 -0.36
C SER A 40 6.24 58.86 -1.02
N LEU A 41 7.37 59.04 -1.72
CA LEU A 41 7.70 60.29 -2.41
C LEU A 41 6.75 60.60 -3.57
N MET A 42 6.35 59.60 -4.35
CA MET A 42 5.42 59.77 -5.47
C MET A 42 4.00 60.10 -4.96
N ASN A 43 3.52 59.39 -3.93
CA ASN A 43 2.25 59.70 -3.27
C ASN A 43 2.23 61.11 -2.66
N ILE A 44 3.31 61.53 -1.99
CA ILE A 44 3.42 62.89 -1.42
C ILE A 44 3.38 63.96 -2.52
N ARG A 45 3.99 63.71 -3.68
CA ARG A 45 4.01 64.69 -4.78
C ARG A 45 2.65 64.82 -5.46
N ILE A 46 1.95 63.71 -5.71
CA ILE A 46 0.59 63.71 -6.27
C ILE A 46 -0.41 64.36 -5.27
N ALA A 47 -0.26 64.07 -3.97
CA ALA A 47 -1.16 64.56 -2.93
C ALA A 47 -1.03 66.06 -2.58
N TYR A 48 -0.07 66.80 -3.16
CA TYR A 48 0.13 68.22 -2.86
C TYR A 48 -0.40 69.19 -3.93
N GLU A 49 -0.72 68.70 -5.13
CA GLU A 49 -1.00 69.56 -6.30
C GLU A 49 -2.46 69.45 -6.82
N TYR A 50 -3.23 68.45 -6.36
CA TYR A 50 -4.63 68.21 -6.79
C TYR A 50 -5.68 68.14 -5.64
N LEU A 51 -5.28 68.23 -4.38
CA LEU A 51 -6.08 67.73 -3.25
C LEU A 51 -7.18 68.66 -2.70
N GLU A 52 -7.52 69.76 -3.38
CA GLU A 52 -8.62 70.65 -2.97
C GLU A 52 -9.90 70.55 -3.84
N THR A 53 -9.84 69.94 -5.03
CA THR A 53 -11.01 69.78 -5.93
C THR A 53 -11.05 68.46 -6.73
N CYS A 54 -10.51 67.37 -6.18
CA CYS A 54 -10.53 66.05 -6.84
C CYS A 54 -11.69 65.19 -6.28
N ASP A 55 -12.48 64.56 -7.16
CA ASP A 55 -13.39 63.49 -6.73
C ASP A 55 -12.58 62.24 -6.33
N ILE A 56 -13.07 61.47 -5.36
CA ILE A 56 -12.41 60.25 -4.88
C ILE A 56 -12.31 59.23 -6.02
N GLU A 57 -13.33 59.14 -6.88
CA GLU A 57 -13.32 58.26 -8.04
C GLU A 57 -12.22 58.65 -9.04
N GLU A 58 -12.12 59.94 -9.40
CA GLU A 58 -11.10 60.48 -10.32
C GLU A 58 -9.68 60.30 -9.76
N CYS A 59 -9.44 60.68 -8.51
CA CYS A 59 -8.12 60.50 -7.88
C CYS A 59 -7.74 59.02 -7.67
N SER A 60 -8.72 58.13 -7.43
CA SER A 60 -8.44 56.68 -7.35
C SER A 60 -8.04 56.10 -8.71
N LYS A 61 -8.66 56.57 -9.80
CA LYS A 61 -8.31 56.21 -11.18
C LYS A 61 -6.91 56.69 -11.54
N LEU A 62 -6.60 57.96 -11.28
CA LEU A 62 -5.32 58.58 -11.60
C LEU A 62 -4.15 57.93 -10.82
N LEU A 63 -4.40 57.47 -9.58
CA LEU A 63 -3.46 56.65 -8.82
C LEU A 63 -3.32 55.22 -9.40
N SER A 64 -4.42 54.59 -9.81
CA SER A 64 -4.42 53.26 -10.44
C SER A 64 -3.63 53.24 -11.76
N GLU A 65 -3.80 54.27 -12.59
CA GLU A 65 -3.06 54.45 -13.85
C GLU A 65 -1.55 54.63 -13.59
N ASN A 66 -1.16 55.50 -12.66
CA ASN A 66 0.25 55.67 -12.26
C ASN A 66 0.87 54.39 -11.68
N LEU A 67 0.10 53.60 -10.91
CA LEU A 67 0.55 52.32 -10.38
C LEU A 67 0.73 51.30 -11.51
N GLN A 68 -0.22 51.17 -12.44
CA GLN A 68 -0.11 50.25 -13.58
C GLN A 68 1.09 50.57 -14.47
N ASP A 69 1.32 51.83 -14.82
CA ASP A 69 2.48 52.23 -15.62
C ASP A 69 3.80 52.05 -14.86
N THR A 70 3.81 52.31 -13.54
CA THR A 70 4.98 52.02 -12.69
C THR A 70 5.26 50.53 -12.63
N PHE A 71 4.24 49.68 -12.51
CA PHE A 71 4.40 48.23 -12.54
C PHE A 71 4.92 47.79 -13.92
N LYS A 72 4.23 48.08 -15.03
CA LYS A 72 4.67 47.71 -16.40
C LYS A 72 6.13 48.08 -16.68
N ARG A 73 6.54 49.29 -16.30
CA ARG A 73 7.91 49.77 -16.54
C ARG A 73 8.96 49.06 -15.67
N VAL A 74 8.57 48.46 -14.54
CA VAL A 74 9.44 47.70 -13.62
C VAL A 74 9.40 46.19 -13.92
N THR A 75 8.23 45.60 -14.18
CA THR A 75 8.04 44.19 -14.54
C THR A 75 8.51 43.89 -15.95
N LYS A 76 8.34 44.85 -16.89
CA LYS A 76 8.64 44.72 -18.31
C LYS A 76 7.93 43.51 -18.95
N ASP A 77 6.68 43.29 -18.57
CA ASP A 77 5.81 42.21 -19.04
C ASP A 77 5.70 42.19 -20.57
N ASP A 78 5.56 43.35 -21.22
CA ASP A 78 5.60 43.47 -22.69
C ASP A 78 6.91 42.92 -23.28
N GLN A 79 8.07 43.20 -22.66
CA GLN A 79 9.37 42.72 -23.13
C GLN A 79 9.54 41.23 -22.88
N ILE A 80 9.05 40.74 -21.74
CA ILE A 80 9.08 39.31 -21.37
C ILE A 80 8.21 38.49 -22.35
N ALA A 81 7.02 38.97 -22.71
CA ALA A 81 6.18 38.35 -23.73
C ALA A 81 6.89 38.28 -25.09
N GLN A 82 7.42 39.41 -25.57
CA GLN A 82 8.15 39.48 -26.84
C GLN A 82 9.40 38.57 -26.88
N PHE A 83 10.08 38.36 -25.75
CA PHE A 83 11.18 37.39 -25.68
C PHE A 83 10.68 35.94 -25.73
N TYR A 84 9.60 35.59 -25.03
CA TYR A 84 9.07 34.21 -25.10
C TYR A 84 8.50 33.86 -26.48
N GLU A 85 7.85 34.79 -27.18
CA GLU A 85 7.37 34.60 -28.56
C GLU A 85 8.48 34.21 -29.56
N GLN A 86 9.75 34.55 -29.28
CA GLN A 86 10.88 34.23 -30.16
C GLN A 86 11.52 32.86 -29.87
N PHE A 87 11.20 32.22 -28.74
CA PHE A 87 11.91 31.02 -28.26
C PHE A 87 11.01 29.86 -27.80
N VAL A 88 9.68 30.00 -27.86
CA VAL A 88 8.72 28.99 -27.38
C VAL A 88 7.80 28.50 -28.49
N GLU A 89 7.84 27.19 -28.76
CA GLU A 89 6.81 26.51 -29.54
C GLU A 89 5.63 26.11 -28.63
N VAL A 90 4.40 26.39 -29.07
CA VAL A 90 3.19 26.13 -28.27
C VAL A 90 2.60 24.75 -28.59
N GLU A 91 2.96 23.75 -27.77
CA GLU A 91 2.32 22.42 -27.85
C GLU A 91 0.90 22.43 -27.28
N GLN A 92 -0.05 21.77 -27.97
CA GLN A 92 -1.41 21.59 -27.48
C GLN A 92 -1.53 20.35 -26.58
N PHE A 93 -1.73 20.56 -25.28
CA PHE A 93 -2.02 19.49 -24.32
C PHE A 93 -3.46 18.95 -24.50
N ASP A 94 -3.62 17.76 -25.08
CA ASP A 94 -4.88 16.99 -25.00
C ASP A 94 -4.83 16.00 -23.81
N PRO A 95 -5.63 16.21 -22.75
CA PRO A 95 -5.71 15.29 -21.61
C PRO A 95 -6.04 13.84 -22.00
N ARG A 96 -6.73 13.61 -23.11
CA ARG A 96 -7.12 12.27 -23.59
C ARG A 96 -5.93 11.52 -24.19
N ILE A 97 -5.05 12.22 -24.90
CA ILE A 97 -3.83 11.64 -25.48
C ILE A 97 -2.86 11.31 -24.34
N GLU A 98 -2.64 12.23 -23.39
CA GLU A 98 -1.73 11.99 -22.27
C GLU A 98 -2.24 10.96 -21.28
N LEU A 99 -3.57 10.87 -21.04
CA LEU A 99 -4.16 9.76 -20.29
C LEU A 99 -3.97 8.42 -21.01
N LYS A 100 -4.09 8.38 -22.34
CA LYS A 100 -3.84 7.16 -23.14
C LYS A 100 -2.36 6.76 -23.13
N ARG A 101 -1.44 7.72 -23.23
CA ARG A 101 0.02 7.52 -23.11
C ARG A 101 0.38 6.97 -21.73
N SER A 102 -0.13 7.61 -20.67
CA SER A 102 0.07 7.20 -19.27
C SER A 102 -0.49 5.80 -19.01
N LYS A 103 -1.70 5.51 -19.48
CA LYS A 103 -2.31 4.17 -19.40
C LYS A 103 -1.40 3.13 -20.06
N ALA A 104 -0.96 3.34 -21.30
CA ALA A 104 -0.13 2.39 -22.03
C ALA A 104 1.25 2.16 -21.35
N ALA A 105 1.82 3.20 -20.75
CA ALA A 105 3.05 3.08 -19.96
C ALA A 105 2.84 2.19 -18.71
N VAL A 106 1.75 2.41 -17.96
CA VAL A 106 1.39 1.60 -16.79
C VAL A 106 1.06 0.15 -17.18
N GLU A 107 0.30 -0.07 -18.25
CA GLU A 107 -0.01 -1.43 -18.74
C GLU A 107 1.27 -2.20 -19.12
N LYS A 108 2.21 -1.56 -19.83
CA LYS A 108 3.51 -2.16 -20.19
C LYS A 108 4.38 -2.45 -18.97
N TYR A 109 4.44 -1.52 -18.01
CA TYR A 109 5.21 -1.65 -16.77
C TYR A 109 4.70 -2.81 -15.89
N LEU A 110 3.37 -2.89 -15.70
CA LEU A 110 2.74 -3.97 -14.95
C LEU A 110 2.88 -5.32 -15.68
N GLN A 111 2.74 -5.35 -17.01
CA GLN A 111 2.93 -6.57 -17.80
C GLN A 111 4.35 -7.14 -17.60
N LYS A 112 5.39 -6.30 -17.69
CA LYS A 112 6.78 -6.75 -17.51
C LYS A 112 7.01 -7.35 -16.12
N ARG A 113 6.40 -6.79 -15.07
CA ARG A 113 6.48 -7.32 -13.70
C ARG A 113 5.70 -8.63 -13.53
N ALA A 114 4.57 -8.82 -14.24
CA ALA A 114 3.88 -10.11 -14.29
C ALA A 114 4.65 -11.18 -15.06
N GLU A 115 5.36 -10.83 -16.15
CA GLU A 115 6.25 -11.74 -16.87
C GLU A 115 7.38 -12.26 -15.96
N PHE A 116 8.00 -11.40 -15.15
CA PHE A 116 9.00 -11.81 -14.16
C PHE A 116 8.43 -12.73 -13.07
N ALA A 117 7.26 -12.39 -12.51
CA ALA A 117 6.59 -13.26 -11.53
C ALA A 117 6.25 -14.64 -12.12
N TYR A 118 5.85 -14.69 -13.40
CA TYR A 118 5.58 -15.93 -14.12
C TYR A 118 6.86 -16.74 -14.39
N LYS A 119 7.95 -16.11 -14.85
CA LYS A 119 9.27 -16.74 -15.01
C LYS A 119 9.75 -17.40 -13.71
N ALA A 120 9.68 -16.65 -12.59
CA ALA A 120 10.06 -17.16 -11.26
C ALA A 120 9.18 -18.35 -10.82
N LYS A 121 7.85 -18.27 -11.03
CA LYS A 121 6.92 -19.37 -10.75
C LYS A 121 7.27 -20.62 -11.55
N VAL A 122 7.48 -20.49 -12.86
CA VAL A 122 7.81 -21.63 -13.75
C VAL A 122 9.16 -22.24 -13.39
N SER A 123 10.14 -21.44 -12.96
CA SER A 123 11.40 -21.96 -12.43
C SER A 123 11.16 -22.87 -11.22
N LEU A 124 10.42 -22.40 -10.21
CA LEU A 124 10.08 -23.18 -9.01
C LEU A 124 9.27 -24.44 -9.33
N GLU A 125 8.31 -24.38 -10.26
CA GLU A 125 7.53 -25.55 -10.70
C GLU A 125 8.35 -26.64 -11.42
N VAL A 126 9.57 -26.32 -11.87
CA VAL A 126 10.50 -27.25 -12.53
C VAL A 126 11.62 -27.71 -11.59
N HIS A 127 11.86 -27.03 -10.47
CA HIS A 127 12.84 -27.49 -9.47
C HIS A 127 12.31 -28.72 -8.71
N GLU A 128 13.12 -29.77 -8.62
CA GLU A 128 12.83 -30.96 -7.83
C GLU A 128 13.30 -30.78 -6.38
N VAL A 129 12.54 -31.30 -5.40
CA VAL A 129 12.95 -31.29 -4.00
C VAL A 129 13.94 -32.42 -3.76
N ARG A 130 15.17 -32.07 -3.35
CA ARG A 130 16.25 -33.04 -3.05
C ARG A 130 15.83 -34.01 -1.95
N ASN A 131 15.84 -35.31 -2.26
CA ASN A 131 15.51 -36.38 -1.30
C ASN A 131 16.69 -36.70 -0.37
N SER A 132 17.08 -35.72 0.45
CA SER A 132 18.10 -35.85 1.50
C SER A 132 17.51 -36.37 2.81
N SER A 133 18.26 -37.15 3.58
CA SER A 133 17.82 -37.65 4.90
C SER A 133 17.73 -36.54 5.96
N ASP A 134 16.82 -36.68 6.93
CA ASP A 134 16.57 -35.66 7.98
C ASP A 134 17.80 -35.41 8.87
N GLN A 135 18.63 -36.44 9.06
CA GLN A 135 19.93 -36.34 9.72
C GLN A 135 20.97 -35.70 8.79
N GLY A 136 21.03 -36.11 7.52
CA GLY A 136 21.98 -35.60 6.53
C GLY A 136 21.87 -34.10 6.27
N VAL A 137 20.65 -33.52 6.30
CA VAL A 137 20.47 -32.06 6.16
C VAL A 137 20.93 -31.26 7.38
N ASN A 138 21.12 -31.92 8.53
CA ASN A 138 21.45 -31.31 9.83
C ASN A 138 22.80 -31.73 10.41
N ASP A 139 23.54 -32.65 9.81
CA ASP A 139 24.92 -32.97 10.18
C ASP A 139 25.91 -32.03 9.45
N PRO A 140 26.69 -31.19 10.16
CA PRO A 140 27.69 -30.32 9.55
C PRO A 140 28.86 -31.03 8.84
N GLN A 141 28.97 -32.37 8.94
CA GLN A 141 29.94 -33.18 8.19
C GLN A 141 29.35 -33.84 6.94
N SER A 142 28.02 -33.79 6.76
CA SER A 142 27.32 -34.38 5.62
C SER A 142 27.44 -33.55 4.34
N LYS A 143 27.44 -34.23 3.20
CA LYS A 143 27.33 -33.61 1.86
C LYS A 143 25.91 -33.07 1.56
N ASP A 144 24.94 -33.42 2.40
CA ASP A 144 23.56 -32.95 2.32
C ASP A 144 23.29 -31.74 3.24
N PHE A 145 24.31 -31.20 3.93
CA PHE A 145 24.13 -30.14 4.92
C PHE A 145 23.62 -28.82 4.30
N ILE A 146 22.37 -28.47 4.57
CA ILE A 146 21.72 -27.28 3.99
C ILE A 146 22.12 -26.02 4.76
N ARG A 147 22.66 -25.03 4.02
CA ARG A 147 22.97 -23.66 4.48
C ARG A 147 22.18 -22.64 3.66
N PHE A 148 21.60 -21.65 4.33
CA PHE A 148 20.90 -20.53 3.70
C PHE A 148 21.34 -19.20 4.32
N MET A 149 21.23 -18.11 3.57
CA MET A 149 21.57 -16.78 4.07
C MET A 149 20.43 -16.23 4.96
N SER A 150 20.64 -16.17 6.27
CA SER A 150 19.62 -15.70 7.21
C SER A 150 19.48 -14.18 7.17
N ALA A 151 18.28 -13.69 6.85
CA ALA A 151 17.94 -12.26 6.91
C ALA A 151 18.13 -11.67 8.32
N LYS A 152 17.88 -12.50 9.35
CA LYS A 152 17.97 -12.11 10.78
C LYS A 152 19.40 -12.09 11.33
N GLN A 153 20.34 -12.83 10.73
CA GLN A 153 21.74 -12.91 11.20
C GLN A 153 22.75 -12.25 10.24
N GLY A 154 22.38 -12.01 8.98
CA GLY A 154 23.25 -11.41 7.96
C GLY A 154 24.28 -12.35 7.33
N ASN A 155 24.20 -13.65 7.62
CA ASN A 155 25.17 -14.68 7.24
C ASN A 155 24.52 -16.09 7.15
N ASP A 156 25.28 -17.11 6.76
CA ASP A 156 24.85 -18.52 6.70
C ASP A 156 25.44 -19.42 7.82
N GLY A 157 25.83 -18.82 8.94
CA GLY A 157 26.09 -19.52 10.20
C GLY A 157 24.77 -19.98 10.87
N THR A 158 24.86 -20.98 11.74
CA THR A 158 23.69 -21.49 12.46
C THR A 158 24.10 -22.20 13.76
N THR A 159 23.14 -22.44 14.65
CA THR A 159 23.34 -23.24 15.87
C THR A 159 22.36 -24.41 15.84
N ILE A 160 22.89 -25.63 15.81
CA ILE A 160 22.09 -26.84 15.71
C ILE A 160 21.88 -27.39 17.12
N TYR A 161 20.62 -27.60 17.49
CA TYR A 161 20.22 -28.18 18.76
C TYR A 161 19.94 -29.68 18.58
N GLU A 162 20.66 -30.51 19.34
CA GLU A 162 20.44 -31.95 19.40
C GLU A 162 19.08 -32.20 20.08
N HIS A 163 18.21 -33.01 19.49
CA HIS A 163 16.81 -33.20 19.96
C HIS A 163 16.71 -34.15 21.17
N ASN A 164 17.63 -34.03 22.12
CA ASN A 164 17.70 -34.84 23.33
C ASN A 164 17.61 -33.96 24.59
N HIS A 165 17.41 -34.60 25.74
CA HIS A 165 17.42 -33.92 27.04
C HIS A 165 18.80 -33.37 27.45
N SER A 166 19.85 -33.54 26.63
CA SER A 166 21.23 -33.17 26.93
C SER A 166 21.58 -31.72 26.55
N LEU A 167 20.65 -30.97 25.94
CA LEU A 167 20.78 -29.55 25.58
C LEU A 167 22.03 -29.23 24.73
N ARG A 168 22.55 -30.22 24.00
CA ARG A 168 23.79 -30.10 23.25
C ARG A 168 23.57 -29.19 22.04
N LYS A 169 24.36 -28.12 21.96
CA LYS A 169 24.34 -27.15 20.86
C LYS A 169 25.65 -27.18 20.07
N THR A 170 25.55 -27.38 18.76
CA THR A 170 26.68 -27.35 17.83
C THR A 170 26.62 -26.05 17.05
N LYS A 171 27.50 -25.08 17.38
CA LYS A 171 27.60 -23.83 16.60
C LYS A 171 28.38 -24.10 15.31
N VAL A 172 27.73 -23.93 14.18
CA VAL A 172 28.33 -24.02 12.85
C VAL A 172 28.84 -22.65 12.45
N ARG A 173 30.14 -22.57 12.11
CA ARG A 173 30.75 -21.34 11.59
C ARG A 173 30.14 -20.94 10.25
N GLU A 174 29.95 -19.64 10.10
CA GLU A 174 29.59 -18.94 8.89
C GLU A 174 30.59 -19.22 7.74
N THR A 175 30.07 -19.28 6.53
CA THR A 175 30.82 -19.47 5.28
C THR A 175 30.61 -18.33 4.28
N ARG A 176 29.50 -17.61 4.39
CA ARG A 176 29.14 -16.43 3.59
C ARG A 176 28.44 -15.39 4.46
N ASN A 177 28.68 -14.11 4.17
CA ASN A 177 28.02 -12.95 4.79
C ASN A 177 27.44 -12.02 3.70
N PHE A 178 26.51 -11.14 4.07
CA PHE A 178 26.01 -10.14 3.11
C PHE A 178 26.98 -8.97 2.93
N THR A 179 27.47 -8.81 1.70
CA THR A 179 28.12 -7.58 1.23
C THR A 179 27.05 -6.50 0.94
N LEU A 180 26.55 -5.85 1.99
CA LEU A 180 25.47 -4.85 1.88
C LEU A 180 26.02 -3.48 1.44
N ASN A 181 25.54 -2.97 0.30
CA ASN A 181 25.85 -1.64 -0.22
C ASN A 181 24.58 -0.78 -0.28
N ALA A 182 24.70 0.52 0.04
CA ALA A 182 23.58 1.47 -0.02
C ALA A 182 23.03 1.59 -1.46
N ASN A 183 21.71 1.45 -1.62
CA ASN A 183 21.09 1.28 -2.93
C ASN A 183 19.99 2.32 -3.17
N ALA A 184 20.22 3.22 -4.13
CA ALA A 184 19.31 4.34 -4.44
C ALA A 184 17.88 3.88 -4.77
N ASN A 185 17.72 2.71 -5.41
CA ASN A 185 16.41 2.18 -5.80
C ASN A 185 15.59 1.65 -4.60
N PHE A 186 16.19 1.60 -3.42
CA PHE A 186 15.56 1.25 -2.14
C PHE A 186 15.78 2.36 -1.09
N TYR A 187 15.75 3.63 -1.50
CA TYR A 187 15.90 4.79 -0.60
C TYR A 187 17.21 4.75 0.22
N SER A 188 18.31 4.35 -0.43
CA SER A 188 19.65 4.16 0.16
C SER A 188 19.78 2.99 1.15
N LEU A 189 18.78 2.11 1.26
CA LEU A 189 18.87 0.90 2.09
C LEU A 189 20.09 0.04 1.70
N PRO A 190 20.88 -0.47 2.67
CA PRO A 190 21.94 -1.43 2.40
C PRO A 190 21.39 -2.78 1.88
N THR A 191 21.79 -3.17 0.68
CA THR A 191 21.34 -4.41 0.02
C THR A 191 22.51 -5.13 -0.66
N SER A 192 22.44 -6.45 -0.81
CA SER A 192 23.38 -7.25 -1.61
C SER A 192 22.69 -7.85 -2.83
N SER A 193 23.27 -7.66 -4.01
CA SER A 193 22.71 -8.17 -5.29
C SER A 193 23.26 -9.55 -5.69
N LEU A 194 24.06 -10.20 -4.85
CA LEU A 194 24.64 -11.53 -5.14
C LEU A 194 23.67 -12.68 -4.88
N ALA A 195 22.94 -12.60 -3.76
CA ALA A 195 22.03 -13.64 -3.27
C ALA A 195 20.76 -13.02 -2.66
N SER A 196 19.75 -13.86 -2.41
CA SER A 196 18.57 -13.53 -1.60
C SER A 196 18.82 -13.74 -0.11
N ALA A 197 17.95 -13.15 0.71
CA ALA A 197 17.90 -13.38 2.14
C ALA A 197 16.66 -14.20 2.50
N VAL A 198 16.79 -15.10 3.47
CA VAL A 198 15.70 -15.93 4.00
C VAL A 198 15.32 -15.46 5.40
N HIS A 199 14.09 -14.98 5.54
CA HIS A 199 13.41 -14.74 6.81
C HIS A 199 12.62 -15.99 7.23
N ILE A 200 12.63 -16.26 8.54
CA ILE A 200 11.85 -17.32 9.18
C ILE A 200 11.15 -16.67 10.39
N PRO A 201 9.81 -16.83 10.55
CA PRO A 201 9.06 -16.28 11.67
C PRO A 201 9.50 -16.94 12.98
N THR A 202 9.42 -16.18 14.08
CA THR A 202 9.97 -16.59 15.39
C THR A 202 9.28 -17.82 16.01
N SER A 203 8.10 -18.18 15.50
CA SER A 203 7.34 -19.39 15.86
C SER A 203 7.79 -20.68 15.14
N LEU A 204 8.70 -20.60 14.16
CA LEU A 204 9.18 -21.76 13.40
C LEU A 204 10.66 -22.07 13.68
N TYR A 205 10.95 -23.36 13.85
CA TYR A 205 12.32 -23.85 14.04
C TYR A 205 13.09 -23.91 12.71
N ASP A 206 14.17 -23.14 12.61
CA ASP A 206 14.94 -22.93 11.38
C ASP A 206 15.69 -24.18 10.87
N ARG A 207 15.93 -25.15 11.75
CA ARG A 207 16.61 -26.43 11.42
C ARG A 207 15.67 -27.63 11.25
N ASN A 208 14.36 -27.41 11.09
CA ASN A 208 13.43 -28.47 10.69
C ASN A 208 13.82 -29.00 9.28
N ALA A 209 13.96 -30.33 9.13
CA ALA A 209 14.41 -30.96 7.88
C ALA A 209 13.54 -30.65 6.66
N ASP A 210 12.21 -30.62 6.81
CA ASP A 210 11.28 -30.27 5.73
C ASP A 210 11.38 -28.80 5.34
N LEU A 211 11.61 -27.93 6.34
CA LEU A 211 11.81 -26.50 6.13
C LEU A 211 13.11 -26.26 5.34
N LEU A 212 14.21 -26.92 5.74
CA LEU A 212 15.50 -26.84 5.06
C LEU A 212 15.43 -27.32 3.62
N ARG A 213 14.83 -28.50 3.36
CA ARG A 213 14.61 -29.02 1.99
C ARG A 213 13.80 -28.05 1.13
N LYS A 214 12.73 -27.46 1.67
CA LYS A 214 11.96 -26.42 0.97
C LYS A 214 12.77 -25.13 0.77
N ILE A 215 13.68 -24.75 1.66
CA ILE A 215 14.54 -23.57 1.50
C ILE A 215 15.57 -23.79 0.38
N GLU A 216 16.25 -24.94 0.34
CA GLU A 216 17.18 -25.33 -0.74
C GLU A 216 16.47 -25.32 -2.11
N TRP A 217 15.29 -25.96 -2.19
CA TRP A 217 14.46 -25.98 -3.39
C TRP A 217 14.04 -24.58 -3.90
N SER A 218 13.88 -23.60 -2.99
CA SER A 218 13.47 -22.23 -3.36
C SER A 218 14.61 -21.34 -3.90
N ASP A 219 15.83 -21.86 -4.05
CA ASP A 219 17.01 -21.06 -4.42
C ASP A 219 17.10 -20.78 -5.92
N ILE A 220 16.25 -19.85 -6.39
CA ILE A 220 16.20 -19.38 -7.79
C ILE A 220 16.90 -18.03 -7.99
N ASP A 221 17.97 -17.77 -7.24
CA ASP A 221 18.69 -16.48 -7.25
C ASP A 221 19.21 -16.08 -8.64
N ASP A 222 19.58 -17.05 -9.48
CA ASP A 222 19.98 -16.84 -10.88
C ASP A 222 18.88 -16.17 -11.72
N VAL A 223 17.62 -16.57 -11.49
CA VAL A 223 16.44 -15.99 -12.13
C VAL A 223 16.18 -14.59 -11.57
N TYR A 224 16.31 -14.41 -10.26
CA TYR A 224 16.14 -13.10 -9.61
C TYR A 224 17.19 -12.07 -10.05
N ARG A 225 18.46 -12.47 -10.22
CA ARG A 225 19.53 -11.64 -10.81
C ARG A 225 19.19 -11.26 -12.25
N THR A 226 18.85 -12.24 -13.08
CA THR A 226 18.45 -12.02 -14.49
C THR A 226 17.32 -10.98 -14.62
N HIS A 227 16.30 -11.03 -13.77
CA HIS A 227 15.22 -10.02 -13.78
C HIS A 227 15.67 -8.62 -13.37
N ARG A 228 16.64 -8.51 -12.45
CA ARG A 228 17.22 -7.24 -12.00
C ARG A 228 18.15 -6.62 -13.04
N ASP A 229 18.83 -7.45 -13.81
CA ASP A 229 19.66 -7.03 -14.95
C ASP A 229 18.78 -6.60 -16.15
N GLU A 230 17.67 -7.31 -16.41
CA GLU A 230 16.63 -6.88 -17.37
C GLU A 230 15.92 -5.57 -16.95
N THR A 231 15.80 -5.25 -15.65
CA THR A 231 14.99 -4.13 -15.14
C THR A 231 15.51 -3.63 -13.80
N ARG A 232 16.26 -2.52 -13.82
CA ARG A 232 16.97 -1.99 -12.63
C ARG A 232 16.06 -1.40 -11.55
N ASP A 233 14.91 -0.83 -11.92
CA ASP A 233 13.89 -0.29 -11.00
C ASP A 233 13.06 -1.37 -10.29
N LEU A 234 13.36 -2.65 -10.53
CA LEU A 234 12.66 -3.75 -9.89
C LEU A 234 12.85 -3.69 -8.36
N ALA A 235 11.71 -3.62 -7.67
CA ALA A 235 11.60 -3.68 -6.22
C ALA A 235 11.95 -5.09 -5.70
N PHE A 236 11.75 -5.35 -4.41
CA PHE A 236 12.00 -6.67 -3.84
C PHE A 236 11.17 -7.74 -4.56
N GLN A 237 11.86 -8.76 -5.07
CA GLN A 237 11.25 -9.99 -5.52
C GLN A 237 11.03 -10.86 -4.27
N LEU A 238 9.76 -11.13 -3.96
CA LEU A 238 9.34 -11.82 -2.74
C LEU A 238 8.79 -13.21 -3.08
N PHE A 239 9.23 -14.21 -2.35
CA PHE A 239 8.63 -15.54 -2.31
C PHE A 239 8.33 -15.91 -0.85
N CYS A 240 7.09 -16.32 -0.57
CA CYS A 240 6.70 -16.87 0.74
C CYS A 240 6.20 -18.30 0.53
N SER A 241 6.66 -19.20 1.38
CA SER A 241 6.24 -20.60 1.36
C SER A 241 4.99 -20.85 2.20
N GLU A 242 4.22 -21.86 1.83
CA GLU A 242 3.24 -22.53 2.70
C GLU A 242 3.83 -22.85 4.10
N SER A 243 5.11 -23.24 4.13
CA SER A 243 5.86 -23.52 5.36
C SER A 243 6.31 -22.27 6.13
N GLY A 244 5.87 -21.06 5.76
CA GLY A 244 5.97 -19.84 6.57
C GLY A 244 7.28 -19.05 6.48
N TYR A 245 8.32 -19.58 5.84
CA TYR A 245 9.52 -18.79 5.54
C TYR A 245 9.32 -17.89 4.31
N MET A 246 10.05 -16.78 4.28
CA MET A 246 10.07 -15.82 3.16
C MET A 246 11.49 -15.66 2.61
N ARG A 247 11.67 -15.89 1.31
CA ARG A 247 12.90 -15.57 0.57
C ARG A 247 12.71 -14.25 -0.18
N PHE A 248 13.68 -13.33 -0.12
CA PHE A 248 13.59 -12.04 -0.81
C PHE A 248 14.91 -11.59 -1.46
N PHE A 249 14.80 -11.04 -2.67
CA PHE A 249 15.93 -10.55 -3.47
C PHE A 249 15.73 -9.08 -3.90
N PRO A 250 16.75 -8.20 -3.84
CA PRO A 250 18.10 -8.44 -3.30
C PRO A 250 18.08 -8.73 -1.79
N ALA A 251 19.12 -9.38 -1.27
CA ALA A 251 19.26 -9.57 0.17
C ALA A 251 19.38 -8.23 0.92
N ALA A 252 18.79 -8.16 2.11
CA ALA A 252 18.97 -7.09 3.08
C ALA A 252 18.93 -7.69 4.50
N SER A 253 19.39 -6.93 5.49
CA SER A 253 19.14 -7.28 6.90
C SER A 253 17.64 -7.17 7.21
N TRP A 254 17.13 -8.09 8.03
CA TRP A 254 15.79 -7.94 8.62
C TRP A 254 15.78 -6.82 9.66
N PHE A 255 14.62 -6.19 9.84
CA PHE A 255 14.32 -5.23 10.90
C PHE A 255 13.53 -5.95 11.99
N TRP A 256 13.75 -5.62 13.27
CA TRP A 256 13.08 -6.30 14.37
C TRP A 256 11.99 -5.41 14.96
N ASP A 257 10.77 -5.93 15.13
CA ASP A 257 9.67 -5.21 15.78
C ASP A 257 10.09 -4.73 17.19
N ASN A 258 10.75 -5.61 17.94
CA ASN A 258 11.52 -5.24 19.13
C ASN A 258 13.01 -5.58 18.96
N HIS A 259 13.81 -4.56 18.65
CA HIS A 259 15.26 -4.64 18.55
C HIS A 259 15.98 -5.06 19.84
N VAL A 260 15.39 -4.87 21.02
CA VAL A 260 16.02 -5.20 22.32
C VAL A 260 15.85 -6.68 22.67
N GLU A 261 14.68 -7.24 22.39
CA GLU A 261 14.36 -8.65 22.66
C GLU A 261 14.70 -9.58 21.49
N HIS A 262 15.09 -9.01 20.33
CA HIS A 262 15.14 -9.69 19.04
C HIS A 262 13.83 -10.44 18.74
N LEU A 263 12.71 -9.80 19.07
CA LEU A 263 11.37 -10.31 18.80
C LEU A 263 10.83 -9.70 17.50
N ASP A 264 10.24 -10.58 16.69
CA ASP A 264 9.67 -10.30 15.38
C ASP A 264 8.42 -11.19 15.24
N LEU A 265 7.28 -10.56 15.00
CA LEU A 265 5.97 -11.20 14.90
C LEU A 265 5.51 -11.39 13.44
N PHE A 266 6.33 -10.96 12.48
CA PHE A 266 6.03 -11.12 11.05
C PHE A 266 5.99 -12.59 10.64
N ASP A 267 4.84 -13.03 10.12
CA ASP A 267 4.69 -14.28 9.35
C ASP A 267 4.20 -13.91 7.95
N CYS A 268 4.95 -14.31 6.91
CA CYS A 268 4.62 -13.94 5.54
C CYS A 268 3.26 -14.49 5.07
N ARG A 269 2.74 -15.54 5.73
CA ARG A 269 1.43 -16.15 5.44
C ARG A 269 0.25 -15.29 5.88
N ASN A 270 0.44 -14.44 6.88
CA ASN A 270 -0.60 -13.53 7.39
C ASN A 270 -0.65 -12.20 6.62
N THR A 271 0.28 -11.97 5.69
CA THR A 271 0.34 -10.72 4.92
C THR A 271 -0.81 -10.63 3.92
N GLU A 272 -1.41 -9.43 3.79
CA GLU A 272 -2.45 -9.17 2.78
C GLU A 272 -2.04 -9.62 1.37
N TRP A 273 -0.74 -9.49 1.04
CA TRP A 273 -0.24 -9.84 -0.28
C TRP A 273 -0.13 -11.35 -0.53
N LEU A 274 -0.11 -12.23 0.49
CA LEU A 274 -0.13 -13.69 0.30
C LEU A 274 -1.49 -14.32 0.54
N VAL A 275 -2.21 -13.87 1.60
CA VAL A 275 -3.61 -14.27 1.91
C VAL A 275 -4.53 -14.11 0.69
N VAL A 276 -4.07 -13.35 -0.32
CA VAL A 276 -4.78 -12.97 -1.53
C VAL A 276 -4.03 -13.37 -2.86
N LYS A 277 -3.15 -14.40 -2.98
CA LYS A 277 -2.43 -14.76 -4.27
C LYS A 277 -2.37 -16.20 -4.91
N ILE A 278 -3.04 -17.24 -4.42
CA ILE A 278 -3.00 -18.68 -4.88
C ILE A 278 -4.03 -19.14 -5.98
N CYS A 279 -5.35 -18.89 -5.92
CA CYS A 279 -6.38 -19.68 -6.65
C CYS A 279 -6.44 -19.55 -8.19
N ASN A 280 -5.61 -18.72 -8.84
CA ASN A 280 -5.62 -18.58 -10.31
C ASN A 280 -5.04 -19.81 -11.06
N ILE A 281 -4.58 -20.84 -10.34
CA ILE A 281 -3.97 -22.05 -10.91
C ILE A 281 -4.99 -23.06 -11.45
N ILE A 282 -6.22 -23.11 -10.90
CA ILE A 282 -7.19 -24.18 -11.23
C ILE A 282 -7.93 -23.91 -12.55
N ILE A 283 -8.33 -22.66 -12.83
CA ILE A 283 -9.14 -22.33 -14.02
C ILE A 283 -8.35 -22.48 -15.32
N CYS A 284 -7.03 -22.25 -15.32
CA CYS A 284 -6.18 -22.32 -16.51
C CYS A 284 -5.87 -23.74 -17.02
N LYS A 285 -6.28 -24.81 -16.33
CA LYS A 285 -5.98 -26.21 -16.74
C LYS A 285 -7.11 -26.94 -17.47
N LEU A 286 -8.22 -26.27 -17.79
CA LEU A 286 -9.28 -26.82 -18.63
C LEU A 286 -8.87 -26.84 -20.12
N LYS A 287 -8.74 -28.06 -20.69
CA LYS A 287 -8.52 -28.26 -22.14
C LYS A 287 -9.67 -27.68 -22.95
N SER A 288 -9.36 -27.10 -24.11
CA SER A 288 -10.35 -26.56 -25.05
C SER A 288 -11.28 -27.66 -25.59
N PRO A 289 -12.60 -27.37 -25.67
CA PRO A 289 -13.14 -27.03 -26.98
C PRO A 289 -13.85 -25.66 -27.07
N LEU A 290 -14.13 -24.99 -25.95
CA LEU A 290 -14.95 -23.76 -25.90
C LEU A 290 -14.38 -22.49 -26.56
N LYS A 291 -13.19 -22.56 -27.19
CA LYS A 291 -12.53 -21.40 -27.84
C LYS A 291 -13.30 -20.85 -29.06
N SER A 292 -14.17 -21.65 -29.69
CA SER A 292 -15.03 -21.22 -30.79
C SER A 292 -16.16 -20.29 -30.33
N VAL A 293 -16.89 -20.70 -29.29
CA VAL A 293 -18.06 -19.98 -28.75
C VAL A 293 -17.67 -18.59 -28.24
N LEU A 294 -16.55 -18.48 -27.50
CA LEU A 294 -16.08 -17.20 -26.98
C LEU A 294 -15.72 -16.19 -28.09
N LYS A 295 -15.33 -16.68 -29.28
CA LYS A 295 -14.97 -15.83 -30.42
C LYS A 295 -16.20 -15.18 -31.08
N ALA A 296 -17.38 -15.81 -30.98
CA ALA A 296 -18.64 -15.27 -31.46
C ALA A 296 -19.27 -14.25 -30.48
N TRP A 297 -18.87 -14.26 -29.21
CA TRP A 297 -19.43 -13.39 -28.17
C TRP A 297 -18.83 -11.97 -28.13
N LEU A 298 -17.72 -11.75 -28.83
CA LEU A 298 -16.93 -10.50 -28.75
C LEU A 298 -17.15 -9.52 -29.90
N SER A 299 -18.03 -9.82 -30.86
CA SER A 299 -18.26 -8.99 -32.06
C SER A 299 -19.45 -8.03 -31.97
N GLY A 300 -20.01 -7.76 -30.76
CA GLY A 300 -21.39 -7.27 -30.65
C GLY A 300 -21.75 -6.23 -29.58
N PHE A 301 -20.83 -5.68 -28.78
CA PHE A 301 -21.22 -4.66 -27.76
C PHE A 301 -20.24 -3.49 -27.59
N SER A 302 -20.76 -2.28 -27.76
CA SER A 302 -20.06 -1.02 -27.50
C SER A 302 -20.37 -0.47 -26.10
N THR A 303 -19.70 -1.01 -25.08
CA THR A 303 -19.66 -0.48 -23.69
C THR A 303 -18.25 -0.55 -23.09
N ALA A 304 -17.23 -0.46 -23.95
CA ALA A 304 -15.85 -0.88 -23.71
C ALA A 304 -14.98 0.08 -22.88
N LEU A 305 -15.51 0.64 -21.78
CA LEU A 305 -14.72 1.44 -20.82
C LEU A 305 -14.95 1.06 -19.36
N ALA A 306 -16.19 0.79 -18.93
CA ALA A 306 -16.47 0.46 -17.52
C ALA A 306 -15.97 -0.94 -17.12
N SER A 307 -16.21 -1.95 -17.96
CA SER A 307 -15.80 -3.33 -17.70
C SER A 307 -14.29 -3.57 -17.79
N LEU A 308 -13.59 -2.79 -18.61
CA LEU A 308 -12.14 -2.90 -18.79
C LEU A 308 -11.37 -2.44 -17.53
N ALA A 309 -11.84 -1.42 -16.82
CA ALA A 309 -11.23 -1.01 -15.55
C ALA A 309 -11.30 -2.14 -14.50
N GLN A 310 -12.49 -2.77 -14.35
CA GLN A 310 -12.68 -3.89 -13.43
C GLN A 310 -11.78 -5.09 -13.80
N VAL A 311 -11.73 -5.47 -15.08
CA VAL A 311 -10.97 -6.63 -15.56
C VAL A 311 -9.45 -6.41 -15.51
N ILE A 312 -8.96 -5.18 -15.71
CA ILE A 312 -7.53 -4.88 -15.57
C ILE A 312 -7.08 -4.96 -14.11
N CYS A 313 -7.84 -4.35 -13.18
CA CYS A 313 -7.52 -4.44 -11.75
C CYS A 313 -7.55 -5.88 -11.22
N GLN A 314 -8.57 -6.67 -11.59
CA GLN A 314 -8.70 -8.07 -11.17
C GLN A 314 -7.61 -9.00 -11.74
N LYS A 315 -6.77 -8.52 -12.67
CA LYS A 315 -5.69 -9.31 -13.29
C LYS A 315 -4.30 -9.05 -12.69
N TYR A 316 -4.15 -8.02 -11.87
CA TYR A 316 -2.87 -7.62 -11.27
C TYR A 316 -2.79 -7.77 -9.75
N ILE A 317 -3.93 -7.88 -9.08
CA ILE A 317 -4.02 -8.23 -7.66
C ILE A 317 -5.13 -9.27 -7.51
N ASN A 318 -5.00 -10.13 -6.50
CA ASN A 318 -5.96 -11.16 -6.07
C ASN A 318 -5.87 -12.53 -6.78
N ALA A 319 -5.87 -13.57 -5.95
CA ALA A 319 -6.15 -14.95 -6.32
C ALA A 319 -6.41 -15.91 -5.12
N ALA A 320 -5.64 -15.90 -4.00
CA ALA A 320 -5.60 -17.05 -3.05
C ALA A 320 -6.94 -17.53 -2.57
N THR A 321 -7.72 -16.57 -2.13
CA THR A 321 -9.11 -16.75 -1.90
C THR A 321 -9.81 -15.92 -2.96
N ASN A 322 -10.67 -16.56 -3.74
CA ASN A 322 -11.79 -15.82 -4.32
C ASN A 322 -12.54 -15.15 -3.15
N SER A 323 -13.11 -13.96 -3.39
CA SER A 323 -13.89 -13.21 -2.41
C SER A 323 -14.86 -14.13 -1.65
N LYS A 324 -14.65 -14.29 -0.35
CA LYS A 324 -15.41 -15.21 0.50
C LYS A 324 -16.61 -14.51 1.12
N ASN A 325 -17.65 -15.31 1.35
CA ASN A 325 -18.78 -14.98 2.20
C ASN A 325 -18.61 -15.80 3.50
N VAL A 326 -18.22 -15.15 4.60
CA VAL A 326 -17.84 -15.81 5.87
C VAL A 326 -18.80 -15.41 6.99
N LEU A 327 -19.55 -16.36 7.53
CA LEU A 327 -20.36 -16.13 8.73
C LEU A 327 -19.65 -16.74 9.95
N ILE A 328 -19.24 -15.88 10.88
CA ILE A 328 -18.63 -16.29 12.15
C ILE A 328 -19.75 -16.53 13.17
N MET A 329 -19.83 -17.74 13.71
CA MET A 329 -20.79 -18.10 14.77
C MET A 329 -20.08 -18.13 16.13
N LEU A 330 -20.52 -17.31 17.08
CA LEU A 330 -19.89 -17.15 18.39
C LEU A 330 -20.83 -17.62 19.51
N ASP A 331 -20.43 -18.67 20.22
CA ASP A 331 -21.13 -19.16 21.41
C ASP A 331 -20.99 -18.14 22.56
N VAL A 332 -22.13 -17.64 23.04
CA VAL A 332 -22.21 -16.71 24.19
C VAL A 332 -23.01 -17.31 25.34
N SER A 333 -23.03 -18.64 25.46
CA SER A 333 -23.60 -19.32 26.63
C SER A 333 -22.75 -19.11 27.89
N GLY A 334 -23.32 -19.34 29.07
CA GLY A 334 -22.60 -19.27 30.35
C GLY A 334 -21.41 -20.23 30.46
N SER A 335 -21.30 -21.24 29.57
CA SER A 335 -20.15 -22.15 29.51
C SER A 335 -18.88 -21.51 28.94
N MET A 336 -19.01 -20.33 28.31
CA MET A 336 -17.91 -19.54 27.74
C MET A 336 -17.44 -18.41 28.68
N LEU A 337 -18.14 -18.16 29.80
CA LEU A 337 -17.85 -17.05 30.71
C LEU A 337 -16.38 -17.04 31.19
N GLY A 338 -15.76 -15.85 31.19
CA GLY A 338 -14.36 -15.66 31.58
C GLY A 338 -13.38 -15.96 30.44
N GLN A 339 -12.32 -16.73 30.73
CA GLN A 339 -11.18 -16.92 29.81
C GLN A 339 -11.57 -17.49 28.43
N ARG A 340 -12.59 -18.35 28.36
CA ARG A 340 -13.03 -18.97 27.09
C ARG A 340 -13.60 -17.94 26.12
N TYR A 341 -14.40 -17.00 26.61
CA TYR A 341 -14.94 -15.92 25.78
C TYR A 341 -13.83 -14.98 25.28
N GLU A 342 -12.87 -14.61 26.14
CA GLU A 342 -11.73 -13.79 25.70
C GLU A 342 -10.89 -14.53 24.63
N VAL A 343 -10.60 -15.82 24.80
CA VAL A 343 -9.91 -16.62 23.77
C VAL A 343 -10.71 -16.70 22.47
N ALA A 344 -12.02 -16.91 22.52
CA ALA A 344 -12.88 -16.96 21.34
C ALA A 344 -12.98 -15.60 20.61
N LYS A 345 -12.99 -14.49 21.37
CA LYS A 345 -12.94 -13.10 20.89
C LYS A 345 -11.60 -12.77 20.23
N GLN A 346 -10.46 -13.13 20.84
CA GLN A 346 -9.13 -12.97 20.23
C GLN A 346 -8.98 -13.84 18.96
N THR A 347 -9.51 -15.07 18.99
CA THR A 347 -9.57 -15.95 17.80
C THR A 347 -10.43 -15.32 16.69
N THR A 348 -11.57 -14.74 17.04
CA THR A 348 -12.44 -14.02 16.10
C THR A 348 -11.72 -12.82 15.51
N GLU A 349 -11.00 -12.05 16.32
CA GLU A 349 -10.19 -10.91 15.85
C GLU A 349 -9.12 -11.34 14.84
N ALA A 350 -8.34 -12.38 15.15
CA ALA A 350 -7.35 -12.94 14.22
C ALA A 350 -7.99 -13.42 12.90
N ILE A 351 -9.19 -14.00 12.94
CA ILE A 351 -9.96 -14.34 11.73
C ILE A 351 -10.32 -13.08 10.94
N LEU A 352 -10.78 -12.00 11.59
CA LEU A 352 -11.09 -10.72 10.92
C LEU A 352 -9.85 -10.08 10.27
N GLU A 353 -8.67 -10.27 10.83
CA GLU A 353 -7.41 -9.78 10.22
C GLU A 353 -7.10 -10.49 8.90
N THR A 354 -7.45 -11.78 8.74
CA THR A 354 -7.30 -12.50 7.46
C THR A 354 -8.26 -12.05 6.35
N LEU A 355 -9.31 -11.26 6.65
CA LEU A 355 -10.32 -10.88 5.67
C LEU A 355 -9.92 -9.61 4.90
N SER A 356 -9.88 -9.69 3.57
CA SER A 356 -9.52 -8.58 2.69
C SER A 356 -10.71 -7.67 2.41
N HIS A 357 -10.45 -6.48 1.86
CA HIS A 357 -11.49 -5.53 1.45
C HIS A 357 -12.49 -6.06 0.40
N ASN A 358 -12.23 -7.21 -0.24
CA ASN A 358 -13.13 -7.85 -1.20
C ASN A 358 -13.99 -8.98 -0.60
N ASP A 359 -13.74 -9.36 0.66
CA ASP A 359 -14.50 -10.39 1.36
C ASP A 359 -15.72 -9.79 2.07
N TYR A 360 -16.73 -10.62 2.29
CA TYR A 360 -17.96 -10.27 3.02
C TYR A 360 -18.11 -11.14 4.26
N PHE A 361 -18.47 -10.54 5.39
CA PHE A 361 -18.56 -11.20 6.68
C PHE A 361 -19.67 -10.65 7.56
N ASN A 362 -20.12 -11.45 8.53
CA ASN A 362 -20.86 -10.97 9.69
C ASN A 362 -20.56 -11.90 10.88
N ILE A 363 -20.88 -11.45 12.10
CA ILE A 363 -20.73 -12.22 13.34
C ILE A 363 -22.12 -12.42 13.92
N MET A 364 -22.50 -13.67 14.13
CA MET A 364 -23.76 -14.06 14.78
C MET A 364 -23.45 -14.70 16.13
N THR A 365 -23.92 -14.05 17.20
CA THR A 365 -23.85 -14.56 18.56
C THR A 365 -25.04 -15.47 18.85
N PHE A 366 -24.83 -16.54 19.62
CA PHE A 366 -25.93 -17.42 20.03
C PHE A 366 -25.82 -17.91 21.48
N SER A 367 -26.96 -17.91 22.17
CA SER A 367 -27.20 -18.71 23.37
C SER A 367 -28.60 -19.33 23.28
N LYS A 368 -29.60 -18.80 23.98
CA LYS A 368 -31.02 -19.23 23.89
C LYS A 368 -31.70 -18.81 22.58
N THR A 369 -31.14 -17.78 21.96
CA THR A 369 -31.52 -17.20 20.66
C THR A 369 -30.25 -16.88 19.88
N ALA A 370 -30.36 -16.73 18.56
CA ALA A 370 -29.26 -16.31 17.70
C ALA A 370 -29.59 -14.96 17.05
N HIS A 371 -28.61 -14.06 17.00
CA HIS A 371 -28.75 -12.70 16.45
C HIS A 371 -27.42 -12.22 15.88
N PHE A 372 -27.44 -11.29 14.92
CA PHE A 372 -26.20 -10.70 14.41
C PHE A 372 -25.74 -9.59 15.35
N LEU A 373 -24.42 -9.41 15.47
CA LEU A 373 -23.89 -8.24 16.18
C LEU A 373 -24.19 -6.95 15.41
N ASP A 374 -24.40 -7.01 14.09
CA ASP A 374 -24.88 -5.89 13.28
C ASP A 374 -25.99 -6.33 12.32
N ASP A 375 -27.23 -5.97 12.65
CA ASP A 375 -28.46 -6.27 11.89
C ASP A 375 -28.73 -5.27 10.75
N CYS A 376 -27.91 -4.22 10.61
CA CYS A 376 -27.90 -3.26 9.51
C CYS A 376 -29.29 -2.80 9.03
N GLU A 377 -30.08 -2.25 9.96
CA GLU A 377 -31.44 -1.73 9.74
C GLU A 377 -32.40 -2.77 9.10
N GLY A 378 -32.25 -4.04 9.49
CA GLY A 378 -33.13 -5.14 9.10
C GLY A 378 -32.71 -5.87 7.81
N ARG A 379 -31.55 -5.53 7.23
CA ARG A 379 -30.99 -6.24 6.08
C ARG A 379 -30.08 -7.39 6.53
N ASN A 380 -30.68 -8.45 7.05
CA ASN A 380 -29.98 -9.67 7.48
C ASN A 380 -29.08 -10.23 6.37
N GLY A 381 -27.77 -10.00 6.47
CA GLY A 381 -26.81 -10.25 5.40
C GLY A 381 -25.36 -10.10 5.88
N LEU A 382 -24.43 -10.07 4.93
CA LEU A 382 -23.00 -9.91 5.20
C LEU A 382 -22.52 -8.50 4.84
N LEU A 383 -21.62 -7.96 5.66
CA LEU A 383 -20.95 -6.68 5.49
C LEU A 383 -19.62 -6.86 4.76
N GLN A 384 -19.23 -5.91 3.92
CA GLN A 384 -17.89 -5.92 3.33
C GLN A 384 -16.81 -5.76 4.42
N ALA A 385 -15.72 -6.51 4.35
CA ALA A 385 -14.64 -6.57 5.35
C ALA A 385 -13.69 -5.35 5.34
N THR A 386 -14.26 -4.15 5.24
CA THR A 386 -13.53 -2.88 5.39
C THR A 386 -13.02 -2.70 6.82
N MET A 387 -11.91 -1.97 6.98
CA MET A 387 -11.36 -1.66 8.31
C MET A 387 -12.36 -0.94 9.24
N ARG A 388 -13.30 -0.16 8.69
CA ARG A 388 -14.40 0.47 9.45
C ARG A 388 -15.35 -0.59 10.02
N ASN A 389 -15.80 -1.54 9.20
CA ASN A 389 -16.77 -2.56 9.59
C ASN A 389 -16.14 -3.58 10.56
N LYS A 390 -14.90 -3.99 10.31
CA LYS A 390 -14.13 -4.85 11.22
C LYS A 390 -13.96 -4.20 12.61
N LYS A 391 -13.62 -2.90 12.67
CA LYS A 391 -13.53 -2.15 13.93
C LYS A 391 -14.88 -1.96 14.62
N ALA A 392 -15.96 -1.72 13.87
CA ALA A 392 -17.31 -1.58 14.44
C ALA A 392 -17.78 -2.89 15.12
N LEU A 393 -17.66 -4.03 14.43
CA LEU A 393 -18.03 -5.33 14.99
C LEU A 393 -17.15 -5.75 16.17
N ARG A 394 -15.83 -5.47 16.13
CA ARG A 394 -14.92 -5.64 17.27
C ARG A 394 -15.39 -4.87 18.51
N ASN A 395 -15.79 -3.60 18.33
CA ASN A 395 -16.29 -2.79 19.44
C ASN A 395 -17.62 -3.33 20.02
N LYS A 396 -18.51 -3.90 19.20
CA LYS A 396 -19.74 -4.54 19.69
C LYS A 396 -19.45 -5.85 20.44
N MET A 397 -18.50 -6.66 19.95
CA MET A 397 -18.09 -7.91 20.60
C MET A 397 -17.50 -7.69 22.01
N ASN A 398 -16.84 -6.55 22.25
CA ASN A 398 -16.37 -6.17 23.59
C ASN A 398 -17.50 -5.99 24.63
N ASN A 399 -18.74 -5.74 24.19
CA ASN A 399 -19.86 -5.37 25.06
C ASN A 399 -20.84 -6.52 25.35
N ALA A 400 -20.64 -7.72 24.80
CA ALA A 400 -21.53 -8.86 24.99
C ALA A 400 -21.15 -9.70 26.22
N SER A 401 -22.14 -10.04 27.06
CA SER A 401 -21.99 -10.98 28.18
C SER A 401 -22.20 -12.45 27.75
N SER A 402 -21.68 -13.39 28.53
CA SER A 402 -21.83 -14.84 28.29
C SER A 402 -22.86 -15.44 29.24
N GLU A 403 -24.07 -15.72 28.76
CA GLU A 403 -25.23 -16.10 29.59
C GLU A 403 -26.13 -17.16 28.93
N GLY A 404 -26.77 -17.99 29.76
CA GLY A 404 -27.72 -19.02 29.31
C GLY A 404 -27.07 -20.30 28.77
N LYS A 405 -27.85 -21.08 28.01
CA LYS A 405 -27.46 -22.34 27.36
C LYS A 405 -27.27 -22.10 25.87
N ALA A 406 -26.35 -22.82 25.22
CA ALA A 406 -26.19 -22.79 23.76
C ALA A 406 -27.27 -23.63 23.05
N GLU A 407 -27.99 -23.03 22.11
CA GLU A 407 -29.04 -23.67 21.31
C GLU A 407 -28.68 -23.68 19.80
N TYR A 408 -27.71 -24.53 19.45
CA TYR A 408 -27.21 -24.73 18.09
C TYR A 408 -28.33 -25.03 17.06
N GLU A 409 -29.40 -25.71 17.47
CA GLU A 409 -30.58 -26.05 16.65
C GLU A 409 -31.31 -24.81 16.10
N LYS A 410 -31.26 -23.66 16.81
CA LYS A 410 -31.81 -22.39 16.33
C LYS A 410 -30.78 -21.61 15.51
N ALA A 411 -29.52 -21.64 15.95
CA ALA A 411 -28.45 -20.86 15.33
C ALA A 411 -28.08 -21.36 13.92
N LEU A 412 -27.94 -22.68 13.74
CA LEU A 412 -27.50 -23.24 12.45
C LEU A 412 -28.48 -22.96 11.29
N PRO A 413 -29.82 -23.15 11.42
CA PRO A 413 -30.75 -22.81 10.35
C PRO A 413 -30.75 -21.32 10.00
N GLN A 414 -30.61 -20.43 10.99
CA GLN A 414 -30.53 -18.98 10.77
C GLN A 414 -29.24 -18.61 10.02
N ALA A 415 -28.10 -19.21 10.39
CA ALA A 415 -26.83 -19.03 9.71
C ALA A 415 -26.88 -19.49 8.24
N PHE A 416 -27.38 -20.70 7.98
CA PHE A 416 -27.55 -21.20 6.62
C PHE A 416 -28.55 -20.39 5.82
N THR A 417 -29.65 -19.93 6.42
CA THR A 417 -30.64 -19.07 5.74
C THR A 417 -30.02 -17.75 5.27
N THR A 418 -29.24 -17.07 6.13
CA THR A 418 -28.55 -15.83 5.72
C THR A 418 -27.54 -16.07 4.61
N LEU A 419 -26.79 -17.19 4.64
CA LEU A 419 -25.86 -17.53 3.56
C LEU A 419 -26.57 -17.90 2.24
N LEU A 420 -27.70 -18.62 2.29
CA LEU A 420 -28.48 -19.01 1.12
C LEU A 420 -29.22 -17.83 0.48
N ASN A 421 -29.72 -16.89 1.28
CA ASN A 421 -30.41 -15.68 0.81
C ASN A 421 -29.52 -14.79 -0.08
N LEU A 422 -28.20 -14.81 0.11
CA LEU A 422 -27.26 -14.16 -0.80
C LEU A 422 -27.37 -14.74 -2.21
N PHE A 423 -27.35 -16.07 -2.34
CA PHE A 423 -27.43 -16.76 -3.62
C PHE A 423 -28.78 -16.55 -4.31
N THR A 424 -29.90 -16.67 -3.60
CA THR A 424 -31.23 -16.41 -4.21
C THR A 424 -31.40 -14.96 -4.63
N SER A 425 -30.83 -13.99 -3.91
CA SER A 425 -30.83 -12.58 -4.35
C SER A 425 -30.06 -12.36 -5.67
N VAL A 426 -28.94 -13.07 -5.85
CA VAL A 426 -28.14 -13.03 -7.09
C VAL A 426 -28.88 -13.72 -8.24
N TYR A 427 -29.42 -14.93 -8.01
CA TYR A 427 -30.17 -15.67 -9.03
C TYR A 427 -31.45 -14.94 -9.45
N ALA A 428 -32.18 -14.31 -8.52
CA ALA A 428 -33.37 -13.51 -8.86
C ALA A 428 -33.03 -12.30 -9.74
N ASN A 429 -31.96 -11.56 -9.42
CA ASN A 429 -31.46 -10.45 -10.25
C ASN A 429 -30.95 -10.93 -11.62
N TYR A 430 -30.34 -12.11 -11.69
CA TYR A 430 -29.88 -12.70 -12.95
C TYR A 430 -31.06 -13.18 -13.81
N TYR A 431 -32.09 -13.75 -13.18
CA TYR A 431 -33.32 -14.20 -13.84
C TYR A 431 -34.11 -13.03 -14.42
N GLN A 432 -34.26 -11.93 -13.68
CA GLN A 432 -34.88 -10.69 -14.21
C GLN A 432 -34.12 -10.10 -15.41
N LYS A 433 -32.82 -10.38 -15.55
CA LYS A 433 -31.99 -9.91 -16.68
C LYS A 433 -31.88 -10.89 -17.85
N THR A 434 -32.16 -12.18 -17.66
CA THR A 434 -31.89 -13.22 -18.69
C THR A 434 -33.04 -14.18 -18.98
N GLY A 435 -34.09 -14.21 -18.14
CA GLY A 435 -35.33 -14.95 -18.38
C GLY A 435 -35.21 -16.47 -18.46
N LYS A 436 -34.12 -17.06 -17.93
CA LYS A 436 -33.86 -18.51 -18.00
C LYS A 436 -33.39 -19.07 -16.68
N PHE A 437 -34.00 -20.19 -16.27
CA PHE A 437 -33.45 -21.08 -15.26
C PHE A 437 -32.44 -22.00 -15.95
N TYR A 438 -31.27 -22.15 -15.33
CA TYR A 438 -30.40 -23.29 -15.56
C TYR A 438 -30.50 -24.15 -14.30
N ASN A 439 -30.96 -25.39 -14.48
CA ASN A 439 -30.88 -26.46 -13.47
C ASN A 439 -29.52 -27.15 -13.56
#